data_AF-A0A8T3W379-F1
#
_entry.id   AF-A0A8T3W379-F1
#
_cell.length_a   1.000
_cell.length_b   1.000
_cell.length_c   1.000
_cell.angle_alpha   90.00
_cell.angle_beta   90.00
_cell.angle_gamma   90.00
#
_symmetry.space_group_name_H-M   'P 1'
#
loop_
_entity.id
_entity.type
_entity.pdbx_description
1 polymer ?
#
loop_
_entity_poly.entity_id
_entity_poly.type
_entity_poly.pdbx_seq_one_letter_code
_entity_poly.pdbx_strand_id
1 'polypeptide(L)'
;KKFDEVKKFCESLGLIVMEMTAEEHDKAMSYSQALTHFIGRTIENMNIHKTKITTRTFDDLIDIVNIIKDDSNELFENIETMNPFAKEVRKKFLDESKKLDDSLNKI
;
A
#
# COMPACT_ATOMS: atom_id res chain seq x y z
N LYS A 1 -2.74 -31.57 4.33
CA LYS A 1 -3.93 -31.79 5.21
C LYS A 1 -4.59 -30.47 5.60
N LYS A 2 -4.04 -29.65 6.52
CA LYS A 2 -4.69 -28.36 6.87
C LYS A 2 -4.74 -27.35 5.71
N PHE A 3 -3.68 -27.25 4.90
CA PHE A 3 -3.63 -26.36 3.74
C PHE A 3 -4.76 -26.66 2.73
N ASP A 4 -4.91 -27.93 2.37
CA ASP A 4 -5.92 -28.37 1.38
C ASP A 4 -7.36 -28.13 1.86
N GLU A 5 -7.61 -28.25 3.17
CA GLU A 5 -8.91 -27.95 3.78
C GLU A 5 -9.23 -26.46 3.74
N VAL A 6 -8.25 -25.60 4.09
CA VAL A 6 -8.41 -24.14 4.02
C VAL A 6 -8.60 -23.69 2.57
N LYS A 7 -7.81 -24.23 1.63
CA LYS A 7 -7.95 -23.93 0.20
C LYS A 7 -9.37 -24.23 -0.28
N LYS A 8 -9.88 -25.44 -0.03
CA LYS A 8 -11.24 -25.83 -0.44
C LYS A 8 -12.32 -24.98 0.21
N PHE A 9 -12.12 -24.57 1.46
CA PHE A 9 -13.04 -23.66 2.14
C PHE A 9 -13.06 -22.28 1.47
N CYS A 10 -11.90 -21.70 1.14
CA CYS A 10 -11.84 -20.43 0.41
C CYS A 10 -12.50 -20.54 -0.98
N GLU A 11 -12.24 -21.64 -1.70
CA GLU A 11 -12.86 -21.91 -3.01
C GLU A 11 -14.38 -22.07 -2.89
N SER A 12 -14.90 -22.70 -1.82
CA SER A 12 -16.35 -22.86 -1.62
C SER A 12 -17.06 -21.54 -1.29
N LEU A 13 -16.33 -20.54 -0.80
CA LEU A 13 -16.81 -19.17 -0.63
C LEU A 13 -16.75 -18.36 -1.95
N GLY A 14 -16.27 -18.94 -3.04
CA GLY A 14 -16.12 -18.27 -4.34
C GLY A 14 -14.88 -17.36 -4.43
N LEU A 15 -13.91 -17.50 -3.51
CA LEU A 15 -12.66 -16.75 -3.58
C LEU A 15 -11.72 -17.34 -4.64
N ILE A 16 -10.98 -16.46 -5.32
CA ILE A 16 -9.89 -16.87 -6.21
C ILE A 16 -8.68 -17.20 -5.34
N VAL A 17 -8.31 -18.48 -5.26
CA VAL A 17 -7.14 -18.92 -4.50
C VAL A 17 -5.90 -18.90 -5.39
N MET A 18 -4.88 -18.15 -4.96
CA MET A 18 -3.57 -18.11 -5.59
C MET A 18 -2.55 -18.77 -4.67
N GLU A 19 -1.87 -19.81 -5.16
CA GLU A 19 -0.78 -20.47 -4.43
C GLU A 19 0.55 -19.84 -4.81
N MET A 20 1.33 -19.46 -3.81
CA MET A 20 2.66 -18.87 -3.97
C MET A 20 3.50 -19.11 -2.72
N THR A 21 4.81 -18.93 -2.83
CA THR A 21 5.72 -18.97 -1.68
C THR A 21 5.56 -17.71 -0.82
N ALA A 22 6.00 -17.78 0.44
CA ALA A 22 6.02 -16.61 1.34
C ALA A 22 6.85 -15.45 0.76
N GLU A 23 7.96 -15.75 0.10
CA GLU A 23 8.81 -14.73 -0.52
C GLU A 23 8.11 -14.04 -1.71
N GLU A 24 7.45 -14.80 -2.59
CA GLU A 24 6.68 -14.24 -3.70
C GLU A 24 5.52 -13.36 -3.21
N HIS A 25 4.82 -13.82 -2.17
CA HIS A 25 3.79 -13.04 -1.50
C HIS A 25 4.36 -11.72 -0.96
N ASP A 26 5.43 -11.77 -0.17
CA ASP A 26 5.97 -10.57 0.46
C ASP A 26 6.52 -9.57 -0.57
N LYS A 27 7.14 -10.07 -1.67
CA LYS A 27 7.54 -9.23 -2.80
C LYS A 27 6.34 -8.51 -3.41
N ALA A 28 5.25 -9.22 -3.69
CA ALA A 28 4.03 -8.61 -4.24
C ALA A 28 3.44 -7.58 -3.26
N MET A 29 3.31 -7.95 -1.99
CA MET A 29 2.73 -7.11 -0.94
C MET A 29 3.58 -5.89 -0.61
N SER A 30 4.88 -5.90 -0.88
CA SER A 30 5.73 -4.71 -0.72
C SER A 30 5.33 -3.56 -1.65
N TYR A 31 4.82 -3.88 -2.85
CA TYR A 31 4.32 -2.89 -3.81
C TYR A 31 2.83 -2.62 -3.64
N SER A 32 2.01 -3.64 -3.40
CA SER A 32 0.55 -3.46 -3.35
C SER A 32 0.04 -2.96 -2.00
N GLN A 33 0.63 -3.43 -0.89
CA GLN A 33 0.22 -3.05 0.46
C GLN A 33 1.19 -2.06 1.07
N ALA A 34 2.46 -2.42 1.31
CA ALA A 34 3.38 -1.53 2.04
C ALA A 34 3.50 -0.15 1.38
N LEU A 35 3.81 -0.10 0.08
CA LEU A 35 3.86 1.18 -0.64
C LEU A 35 2.55 1.97 -0.60
N THR A 36 1.40 1.30 -0.73
CA THR A 36 0.08 1.95 -0.66
C THR A 36 -0.18 2.55 0.72
N HIS A 37 0.12 1.81 1.80
CA HIS A 37 0.01 2.34 3.17
C HIS A 37 0.99 3.47 3.42
N PHE A 38 2.23 3.38 2.93
CA PHE A 38 3.21 4.45 3.04
C PHE A 38 2.76 5.75 2.36
N ILE A 39 2.24 5.65 1.14
CA ILE A 39 1.68 6.80 0.40
C ILE A 39 0.45 7.35 1.12
N GLY A 40 -0.51 6.49 1.48
CA GLY A 40 -1.74 6.91 2.16
C GLY A 40 -1.46 7.63 3.47
N ARG A 41 -0.58 7.08 4.32
CA ARG A 41 -0.15 7.71 5.58
C ARG A 41 0.60 9.02 5.35
N THR A 42 1.38 9.13 4.27
CA THR A 42 2.04 10.39 3.89
C THR A 42 1.00 11.47 3.55
N ILE A 43 -0.02 11.13 2.76
CA ILE A 43 -1.10 12.05 2.38
C ILE A 43 -1.93 12.45 3.60
N GLU A 44 -2.22 11.50 4.49
CA GLU A 44 -2.89 11.77 5.77
C GLU A 44 -2.10 12.77 6.62
N ASN A 45 -0.78 12.58 6.73
CA ASN A 45 0.11 13.48 7.48
C ASN A 45 0.18 14.90 6.87
N MET A 46 -0.08 15.04 5.57
CA MET A 46 -0.24 16.35 4.92
C MET A 46 -1.57 17.03 5.25
N ASN A 47 -2.47 16.36 5.97
CA ASN A 47 -3.81 16.81 6.35
C ASN A 47 -4.66 17.25 5.13
N ILE A 48 -4.52 16.51 4.03
CA ILE A 48 -5.26 16.74 2.80
C ILE A 48 -6.73 16.33 3.00
N HIS A 49 -7.65 17.22 2.65
CA HIS A 49 -9.09 17.01 2.76
C HIS A 49 -9.82 17.46 1.49
N LYS A 50 -11.03 16.94 1.26
CA LYS A 50 -11.86 17.38 0.14
C LYS A 50 -12.05 18.89 0.17
N THR A 51 -11.77 19.54 -0.96
CA THR A 51 -12.04 20.97 -1.14
C THR A 51 -13.34 21.16 -1.92
N LYS A 52 -13.77 22.42 -2.09
CA LYS A 52 -14.95 22.75 -2.91
C LYS A 52 -14.79 22.38 -4.39
N ILE A 53 -13.54 22.21 -4.85
CA ILE A 53 -13.22 21.82 -6.23
C ILE A 53 -12.41 20.54 -6.16
N THR A 54 -13.02 19.43 -6.56
CA THR A 54 -12.37 18.11 -6.64
C THR A 54 -12.34 17.62 -8.07
N THR A 55 -11.47 16.64 -8.34
CA THR A 55 -11.48 15.83 -9.55
C THR A 55 -11.71 14.38 -9.17
N ARG A 56 -12.17 13.55 -10.10
CA ARG A 56 -12.39 12.13 -9.82
C ARG A 56 -11.12 11.45 -9.26
N THR A 57 -9.97 11.73 -9.85
CA THR A 57 -8.68 11.18 -9.39
C THR A 57 -8.30 11.65 -7.99
N PHE A 58 -8.65 12.89 -7.62
CA PHE A 58 -8.43 13.37 -6.26
C PHE A 58 -9.38 12.68 -5.27
N ASP A 59 -10.62 12.40 -5.66
CA ASP A 59 -11.53 11.61 -4.83
C ASP A 59 -10.97 10.20 -4.57
N ASP A 60 -10.39 9.55 -5.58
CA ASP A 60 -9.77 8.23 -5.41
C ASP A 60 -8.57 8.29 -4.42
N LEU A 61 -7.78 9.37 -4.41
CA LEU A 61 -6.73 9.60 -3.41
C LEU A 61 -7.28 9.76 -1.99
N ILE A 62 -8.38 10.50 -1.84
CA ILE A 62 -9.05 10.65 -0.55
C ILE A 62 -9.63 9.32 -0.08
N ASP A 63 -10.15 8.50 -0.98
CA ASP A 63 -10.67 7.18 -0.63
C ASP A 63 -9.55 6.25 -0.12
N ILE A 64 -8.35 6.30 -0.72
CA ILE A 64 -7.17 5.59 -0.20
C ILE A 64 -6.87 6.02 1.24
N VAL A 65 -6.83 7.33 1.53
CA VAL A 65 -6.59 7.84 2.89
C VAL A 65 -7.68 7.36 3.85
N ASN A 66 -8.95 7.40 3.43
CA ASN A 66 -10.06 6.98 4.27
C ASN A 66 -10.03 5.50 4.62
N ILE A 67 -9.51 4.65 3.73
CA ILE A 67 -9.34 3.22 3.99
C ILE A 67 -8.23 2.98 5.03
N ILE A 68 -7.13 3.73 4.94
CA ILE A 68 -5.90 3.49 5.73
C ILE A 68 -5.92 4.20 7.09
N LYS A 69 -6.59 5.35 7.22
CA LYS A 69 -6.57 6.17 8.45
C LYS A 69 -7.10 5.42 9.68
N ASP A 70 -8.00 4.44 9.47
CA ASP A 70 -8.63 3.67 10.53
C ASP A 70 -7.72 2.51 11.02
N ASP A 71 -6.61 2.24 10.32
CA ASP A 71 -5.61 1.27 10.76
C ASP A 71 -4.87 1.77 12.00
N SER A 72 -4.62 0.85 12.94
CA SER A 72 -3.78 1.14 14.09
C SER A 72 -2.33 1.46 13.67
N ASN A 73 -1.66 2.29 14.46
CA ASN A 73 -0.24 2.58 14.25
C ASN A 73 0.60 1.29 14.26
N GLU A 74 0.28 0.35 15.14
CA GLU A 74 0.95 -0.95 15.22
C GLU A 74 0.80 -1.76 13.92
N LEU A 75 -0.40 -1.77 13.31
CA LEU A 75 -0.61 -2.45 12.03
C LEU A 75 0.25 -1.81 10.93
N PHE A 76 0.26 -0.48 10.84
CA PHE A 76 1.09 0.24 9.88
C PHE A 76 2.59 -0.07 10.07
N GLU A 77 3.09 0.00 11.30
CA GLU A 77 4.48 -0.32 11.62
C GLU A 77 4.83 -1.75 11.24
N ASN A 78 3.95 -2.72 11.52
CA ASN A 78 4.16 -4.11 11.15
C ASN A 78 4.20 -4.31 9.63
N ILE A 79 3.29 -3.68 8.88
CA ILE A 79 3.29 -3.73 7.41
C ILE A 79 4.64 -3.23 6.86
N GLU A 80 5.17 -2.14 7.42
CA GLU A 80 6.40 -1.50 6.93
C GLU A 80 7.71 -2.15 7.40
N THR A 81 7.68 -2.86 8.54
CA THR A 81 8.90 -3.40 9.18
C THR A 81 9.02 -4.91 9.10
N MET A 82 7.91 -5.64 8.99
CA MET A 82 7.92 -7.11 8.91
C MET A 82 8.03 -7.63 7.48
N ASN A 83 7.64 -6.85 6.48
CA ASN A 83 7.90 -7.20 5.10
C ASN A 83 9.38 -6.85 4.74
N PRO A 84 10.22 -7.84 4.41
CA PRO A 84 11.65 -7.61 4.17
C PRO A 84 11.93 -6.75 2.93
N PHE A 85 10.98 -6.63 2.00
CA PHE A 85 11.13 -5.86 0.76
C PHE A 85 10.57 -4.43 0.86
N ALA A 86 9.73 -4.13 1.86
CA ALA A 86 9.07 -2.83 2.00
C ALA A 86 10.07 -1.66 2.06
N LYS A 87 11.20 -1.84 2.76
CA LYS A 87 12.25 -0.81 2.89
C LYS A 87 12.85 -0.40 1.56
N GLU A 88 13.12 -1.35 0.68
CA GLU A 88 13.69 -1.06 -0.63
C GLU A 88 12.68 -0.32 -1.51
N VAL A 89 11.42 -0.78 -1.50
CA VAL A 89 10.34 -0.18 -2.29
C VAL A 89 10.05 1.26 -1.85
N ARG A 90 9.93 1.55 -0.54
CA ARG A 90 9.73 2.94 -0.08
C ARG A 90 10.93 3.82 -0.41
N LYS A 91 12.16 3.28 -0.32
CA LYS A 91 13.36 4.05 -0.68
C LYS A 91 13.32 4.43 -2.17
N LYS A 92 12.98 3.48 -3.03
CA LYS A 92 12.83 3.72 -4.48
C LYS A 92 11.78 4.80 -4.75
N PHE A 93 10.63 4.74 -4.09
CA PHE A 93 9.59 5.76 -4.20
C PHE A 93 10.10 7.16 -3.80
N LEU A 94 10.80 7.27 -2.67
CA LEU A 94 11.37 8.53 -2.20
C LEU A 94 12.44 9.08 -3.16
N ASP A 95 13.34 8.22 -3.65
CA ASP A 95 14.39 8.61 -4.59
C ASP A 95 13.78 9.15 -5.90
N GLU A 96 12.80 8.46 -6.48
CA GLU A 96 12.13 8.90 -7.71
C GLU A 96 11.30 10.17 -7.49
N SER A 97 10.62 10.30 -6.35
CA SER A 97 9.89 11.52 -5.98
C SER A 97 10.83 12.71 -5.88
N LYS A 98 12.02 12.53 -5.28
CA LYS A 98 13.00 13.60 -5.17
C LYS A 98 13.60 13.99 -6.52
N LYS A 99 13.94 13.01 -7.37
CA LYS A 99 14.43 13.27 -8.73
C LYS A 99 13.42 14.06 -9.55
N LEU A 100 12.14 13.72 -9.43
CA LEU A 100 11.06 14.43 -10.11
C LEU A 100 10.98 15.89 -9.63
N ASP A 101 10.97 16.13 -8.32
CA ASP A 101 11.01 17.48 -7.73
C ASP A 101 12.24 18.28 -8.20
N ASP A 102 13.44 17.68 -8.16
CA ASP A 102 14.67 18.31 -8.64
C ASP A 102 14.59 18.67 -10.13
N SER A 103 13.90 17.88 -10.94
CA SER A 103 13.75 18.16 -12.38
C SER A 103 12.91 19.42 -12.65
N LEU A 104 11.93 19.70 -11.79
CA LEU A 104 11.05 20.86 -11.92
C LEU A 104 11.72 22.15 -11.44
N ASN A 105 12.63 22.05 -10.46
CA ASN A 105 13.37 23.18 -9.91
C ASN A 105 14.62 23.58 -10.73
N LYS A 106 14.88 22.92 -11.86
CA LYS A 106 15.98 23.23 -12.80
C LYS A 106 15.55 24.11 -13.97
N ILE A 107 14.26 24.45 -14.05
CA ILE A 107 13.66 25.38 -15.02
C ILE A 107 13.67 26.79 -14.43
#